data_AF-A0A661TLD4-F1
#
_entry.id   AF-A0A661TLD4-F1
#
_cell.length_a   1.000
_cell.length_b   1.000
_cell.length_c   1.000
_cell.angle_alpha   90.00
_cell.angle_beta   90.00
_cell.angle_gamma   90.00
#
_symmetry.space_group_name_H-M   'P 1'
#
loop_
_entity.id
_entity.type
_entity.pdbx_description
1 polymer ?
#
loop_
_entity_poly.entity_id
_entity_poly.type
_entity_poly.pdbx_seq_one_letter_code
_entity_poly.pdbx_strand_id
1 'polypeptide(L)'
;VHIVIAILFFIDIFTAKIEFKFPETSGKRYFMLFLIFSAFALYPLIEYMSGHLYPKILLFGVAPCPTIIFSLALLIGAVPKVGKIIFILLIFPAIFSGLSVPIMLGVWADLLLLVSGIYGLNILIKNWKLIGKV
;
A
#
# COMPACT_ATOMS: atom_id res chain seq x y z
N VAL A 1 -1.88 10.19 -12.04
CA VAL A 1 -0.88 9.69 -11.05
C VAL A 1 -0.77 8.16 -11.06
N HIS A 2 -1.86 7.40 -10.87
CA HIS A 2 -1.81 5.93 -10.82
C HIS A 2 -1.21 5.24 -12.07
N ILE A 3 -1.44 5.77 -13.28
CA ILE A 3 -0.82 5.26 -14.51
C ILE A 3 0.72 5.37 -14.45
N VAL A 4 1.23 6.49 -13.93
CA VAL A 4 2.68 6.70 -13.78
C VAL A 4 3.28 5.73 -12.77
N ILE A 5 2.58 5.50 -11.65
CA ILE A 5 2.96 4.48 -10.66
C ILE A 5 3.03 3.10 -11.31
N ALA A 6 2.02 2.71 -12.08
CA ALA A 6 1.97 1.42 -12.75
C ALA A 6 3.13 1.23 -13.74
N ILE A 7 3.44 2.26 -14.54
CA ILE A 7 4.57 2.24 -15.49
C ILE A 7 5.90 2.11 -14.73
N LEU A 8 6.10 2.88 -13.67
CA LEU A 8 7.31 2.79 -12.84
C LEU A 8 7.45 1.40 -12.20
N PHE A 9 6.35 0.83 -11.70
CA PHE A 9 6.34 -0.51 -11.11
C PHE A 9 6.70 -1.57 -12.14
N PHE A 10 6.17 -1.43 -13.37
CA PHE A 10 6.52 -2.30 -14.49
C PHE A 10 8.02 -2.19 -14.82
N ILE A 11 8.56 -0.98 -14.94
CA ILE A 11 9.99 -0.76 -15.19
C ILE A 11 10.85 -1.37 -14.08
N ASP A 12 10.50 -1.18 -12.81
CA ASP A 12 11.28 -1.69 -11.68
C ASP A 12 11.28 -3.23 -11.60
N ILE A 13 10.18 -3.89 -12.03
CA ILE A 13 10.12 -5.35 -12.21
C ILE A 13 11.10 -5.80 -13.30
N PHE A 14 11.06 -5.15 -14.47
CA PHE A 14 11.94 -5.50 -15.59
C PHE A 14 13.41 -5.18 -15.32
N THR A 15 13.69 -4.21 -14.46
CA THR A 15 15.06 -3.84 -14.06
C THR A 15 15.58 -4.71 -12.90
N ALA A 16 14.80 -5.69 -12.43
CA ALA A 16 15.13 -6.56 -11.28
C ALA A 16 15.56 -5.79 -10.01
N LYS A 17 15.11 -4.54 -9.87
CA LYS A 17 15.44 -3.69 -8.70
C LYS A 17 14.68 -4.09 -7.44
N ILE A 18 13.60 -4.87 -7.61
CA ILE A 18 12.73 -5.32 -6.53
C ILE A 18 12.94 -6.82 -6.32
N GLU A 19 13.56 -7.18 -5.20
CA GLU A 19 13.55 -8.57 -4.72
C GLU A 19 12.46 -8.72 -3.66
N PHE A 20 11.38 -9.39 -4.02
CA PHE A 20 10.34 -9.77 -3.06
C PHE A 20 10.86 -10.89 -2.16
N LYS A 21 11.48 -10.50 -1.04
CA LYS A 21 11.82 -11.43 0.04
C LYS A 21 10.80 -11.31 1.16
N PHE A 22 10.47 -12.44 1.76
CA PHE A 22 9.74 -12.42 3.02
C PHE A 22 10.65 -11.78 4.09
N PRO A 23 10.17 -10.78 4.84
CA PRO A 23 10.97 -10.19 5.89
C PRO A 23 11.38 -11.25 6.92
N GLU A 24 12.67 -11.36 7.19
CA GLU A 24 13.20 -12.28 8.23
C GLU A 24 12.72 -11.86 9.63
N THR A 25 12.44 -10.56 9.83
CA THR A 25 11.89 -10.05 11.08
C THR A 25 10.41 -10.38 11.19
N SER A 26 10.04 -11.22 12.17
CA SER A 26 8.66 -11.68 12.39
C SER A 26 7.63 -10.53 12.40
N GLY A 27 7.94 -9.39 13.04
CA GLY A 27 7.02 -8.25 13.12
C GLY A 27 6.68 -7.61 11.76
N LYS A 28 7.67 -7.43 10.88
CA LYS A 28 7.43 -6.88 9.52
C LYS A 28 6.61 -7.84 8.68
N ARG A 29 6.85 -9.14 8.83
CA ARG A 29 6.13 -10.21 8.11
C ARG A 29 4.65 -10.24 8.51
N TYR A 30 4.34 -10.22 9.80
CA TYR A 30 2.95 -10.17 10.26
C TYR A 30 2.24 -8.90 9.78
N PHE A 31 2.91 -7.76 9.81
CA PHE A 31 2.30 -6.51 9.35
C PHE A 31 2.04 -6.50 7.84
N MET A 32 2.97 -7.00 7.03
CA MET A 32 2.74 -7.20 5.60
C MET A 32 1.52 -8.10 5.36
N LEU A 33 1.47 -9.27 6.00
CA LEU A 33 0.36 -10.21 5.83
C LEU A 33 -0.97 -9.58 6.26
N PHE A 34 -0.96 -8.82 7.34
CA PHE A 34 -2.11 -8.05 7.80
C PHE A 34 -2.58 -7.03 6.77
N LEU A 35 -1.67 -6.28 6.13
CA LEU A 35 -2.03 -5.31 5.08
C LEU A 35 -2.55 -5.99 3.81
N ILE A 36 -1.98 -7.14 3.43
CA ILE A 36 -2.49 -7.93 2.30
C ILE A 36 -3.91 -8.42 2.62
N PHE A 37 -4.09 -9.01 3.80
CA PHE A 37 -5.40 -9.45 4.26
C PHE A 37 -6.39 -8.28 4.36
N SER A 38 -5.92 -7.10 4.76
CA SER A 38 -6.78 -5.93 4.88
C SER A 38 -7.27 -5.43 3.53
N ALA A 39 -6.40 -5.40 2.51
CA ALA A 39 -6.79 -5.02 1.16
C ALA A 39 -7.83 -5.97 0.53
N PHE A 40 -7.73 -7.27 0.79
CA PHE A 40 -8.61 -8.28 0.20
C PHE A 40 -9.90 -8.55 0.98
N ALA A 41 -9.82 -8.57 2.31
CA ALA A 41 -10.92 -9.03 3.16
C ALA A 41 -11.48 -7.92 4.05
N LEU A 42 -10.63 -7.18 4.78
CA LEU A 42 -11.13 -6.16 5.70
C LEU A 42 -11.75 -4.98 4.97
N TYR A 43 -11.17 -4.56 3.84
CA TYR A 43 -11.65 -3.41 3.09
C TYR A 43 -13.07 -3.64 2.55
N PRO A 44 -13.36 -4.73 1.80
CA PRO A 44 -14.73 -5.01 1.38
C PRO A 44 -15.69 -5.25 2.55
N LEU A 45 -15.21 -5.85 3.65
CA LEU A 45 -16.05 -6.10 4.82
C LEU A 45 -16.50 -4.80 5.51
N ILE A 46 -15.57 -3.85 5.70
CA ILE A 46 -15.87 -2.54 6.30
C ILE A 46 -16.82 -1.74 5.41
N GLU A 47 -16.64 -1.81 4.09
CA GLU A 47 -17.55 -1.15 3.15
C GLU A 47 -18.94 -1.78 3.14
N TYR A 48 -19.02 -3.11 3.17
CA TYR A 48 -20.29 -3.82 3.28
C TYR A 48 -21.03 -3.41 4.57
N MET A 49 -20.32 -3.36 5.70
CA MET A 49 -20.88 -2.88 6.98
C MET A 49 -21.28 -1.41 6.95
N SER A 50 -20.59 -0.59 6.14
CA SER A 50 -20.93 0.83 5.94
C SER A 50 -22.13 1.03 5.00
N GLY A 51 -22.75 -0.05 4.51
CA GLY A 51 -23.92 0.00 3.63
C GLY A 51 -23.60 0.15 2.14
N HIS A 52 -22.32 0.11 1.76
CA HIS A 52 -21.92 0.11 0.35
C HIS A 52 -22.09 -1.30 -0.22
N LEU A 53 -23.24 -1.51 -0.85
CA LEU A 53 -23.57 -2.76 -1.52
C LEU A 53 -23.06 -2.76 -2.97
N TYR A 54 -22.87 -3.96 -3.51
CA TYR A 54 -22.55 -4.15 -4.92
C TYR A 54 -23.58 -3.43 -5.81
N PRO A 55 -23.18 -2.69 -6.87
CA PRO A 55 -21.85 -2.64 -7.49
C PRO A 55 -20.92 -1.51 -6.97
N LYS A 56 -21.29 -0.79 -5.92
CA LYS A 56 -20.51 0.37 -5.42
C LYS A 56 -19.39 0.01 -4.45
N ILE A 57 -19.21 -1.27 -4.13
CA ILE A 57 -18.16 -1.75 -3.24
C ILE A 57 -16.78 -1.61 -3.92
N LEU A 58 -15.82 -1.02 -3.22
CA LEU A 58 -14.45 -0.77 -3.67
C LEU A 58 -13.60 -2.02 -3.44
N LEU A 59 -13.50 -2.84 -4.48
CA LEU A 59 -12.70 -4.05 -4.46
C LEU A 59 -11.24 -3.78 -4.83
N PHE A 60 -10.35 -4.62 -4.32
CA PHE A 60 -8.97 -4.71 -4.79
C PHE A 60 -8.92 -4.91 -6.31
N GLY A 61 -8.06 -4.16 -7.00
CA GLY A 61 -7.91 -4.19 -8.46
C GLY A 61 -8.94 -3.36 -9.24
N VAL A 62 -10.05 -2.96 -8.61
CA VAL A 62 -11.05 -2.04 -9.20
C VAL A 62 -10.85 -0.63 -8.66
N ALA A 63 -10.72 -0.50 -7.34
CA ALA A 63 -10.50 0.77 -6.67
C ALA A 63 -9.01 1.01 -6.40
N PRO A 64 -8.53 2.26 -6.52
CA PRO A 64 -7.13 2.59 -6.29
C PRO A 64 -6.72 2.41 -4.82
N CYS A 65 -7.58 2.72 -3.85
CA CYS A 65 -7.28 2.66 -2.41
C CYS A 65 -6.83 1.26 -1.93
N PRO A 66 -7.61 0.18 -2.08
CA PRO A 66 -7.18 -1.16 -1.67
C PRO A 66 -5.95 -1.65 -2.46
N THR A 67 -5.80 -1.19 -3.70
CA THR A 67 -4.65 -1.51 -4.55
C THR A 67 -3.36 -0.86 -4.02
N ILE A 68 -3.43 0.38 -3.51
CA ILE A 68 -2.29 1.06 -2.89
C ILE A 68 -1.90 0.38 -1.56
N ILE A 69 -2.86 -0.04 -0.73
CA ILE A 69 -2.59 -0.77 0.51
C ILE A 69 -1.76 -2.03 0.21
N PHE A 70 -2.23 -2.83 -0.74
CA PHE A 70 -1.56 -4.05 -1.15
C PHE A 70 -0.16 -3.77 -1.73
N SER A 71 -0.05 -2.78 -2.61
CA SER A 71 1.22 -2.42 -3.22
C SER A 71 2.23 -1.92 -2.19
N LEU A 72 1.81 -1.12 -1.20
CA LEU A 72 2.64 -0.72 -0.06
C LEU A 72 3.07 -1.93 0.77
N ALA A 73 2.18 -2.89 1.02
CA ALA A 73 2.52 -4.12 1.74
C ALA A 73 3.65 -4.89 1.05
N LEU A 74 3.58 -5.04 -0.27
CA LEU A 74 4.62 -5.69 -1.07
C LEU A 74 5.94 -4.91 -1.02
N LEU A 75 5.89 -3.59 -1.19
CA LEU A 75 7.09 -2.75 -1.15
C LEU A 75 7.76 -2.77 0.23
N ILE A 76 6.99 -2.78 1.31
CA ILE A 76 7.48 -2.95 2.70
C ILE A 76 8.26 -4.26 2.84
N GLY A 77 7.80 -5.32 2.17
CA GLY A 77 8.49 -6.60 2.08
C GLY A 77 9.82 -6.57 1.36
N ALA A 78 9.84 -5.86 0.23
CA ALA A 78 11.00 -5.79 -0.63
C ALA A 78 12.14 -4.91 -0.07
N VAL A 79 11.91 -4.17 1.02
CA VAL A 79 12.97 -3.37 1.67
C VAL A 79 14.13 -4.27 2.13
N PRO A 80 15.40 -3.93 1.79
CA PRO A 80 15.86 -2.66 1.23
C PRO A 80 15.95 -2.58 -0.31
N LYS A 81 15.75 -3.67 -1.04
CA LYS A 81 15.80 -3.70 -2.51
C LYS A 81 14.48 -3.23 -3.11
N VAL A 82 14.26 -1.91 -3.06
CA VAL A 82 13.06 -1.26 -3.60
C VAL A 82 13.38 0.12 -4.17
N GLY A 83 12.68 0.53 -5.22
CA GLY A 83 12.80 1.88 -5.79
C GLY A 83 12.24 2.96 -4.85
N LYS A 84 13.10 3.89 -4.40
CA LYS A 84 12.70 5.01 -3.52
C LYS A 84 11.53 5.82 -4.09
N ILE A 85 11.57 6.07 -5.40
CA ILE A 85 10.61 6.94 -6.10
C ILE A 85 9.21 6.33 -6.00
N ILE A 86 9.07 5.03 -6.30
CA ILE A 86 7.78 4.32 -6.24
C ILE A 86 7.24 4.32 -4.82
N PHE A 87 8.11 4.05 -3.84
CA PHE A 87 7.72 4.02 -2.43
C PHE A 87 7.16 5.37 -1.96
N ILE A 88 7.84 6.48 -2.29
CA ILE A 88 7.37 7.84 -1.98
C ILE A 88 6.07 8.15 -2.72
N LEU A 89 5.98 7.77 -3.99
CA LEU A 89 4.83 8.04 -4.85
C LEU A 89 3.56 7.29 -4.39
N LEU A 90 3.71 6.15 -3.70
CA LEU A 90 2.58 5.45 -3.04
C LEU A 90 2.23 6.01 -1.66
N ILE A 91 3.21 6.45 -0.87
CA ILE A 91 2.93 7.04 0.46
C ILE A 91 2.10 8.31 0.31
N PHE A 92 2.39 9.15 -0.68
CA PHE A 92 1.70 10.42 -0.87
C PHE A 92 0.17 10.27 -0.99
N PRO A 93 -0.38 9.48 -1.94
CA PRO A 93 -1.81 9.24 -2.00
C PRO A 93 -2.34 8.42 -0.82
N ALA A 94 -1.53 7.55 -0.19
CA ALA A 94 -1.98 6.77 0.96
C ALA A 94 -2.30 7.65 2.17
N ILE A 95 -1.46 8.65 2.46
CA ILE A 95 -1.70 9.58 3.57
C ILE A 95 -2.79 10.58 3.21
N PHE A 96 -2.73 11.17 2.01
CA PHE A 96 -3.67 12.21 1.61
C PHE A 96 -5.09 11.66 1.44
N SER A 97 -5.25 10.57 0.69
CA SER A 97 -6.56 9.95 0.45
C SER A 97 -7.07 9.24 1.70
N GLY A 98 -6.17 8.60 2.46
CA GLY A 98 -6.53 7.90 3.69
C GLY A 98 -7.14 8.80 4.78
N LEU A 99 -6.89 10.12 4.75
CA LEU A 99 -7.53 11.07 5.65
C LEU A 99 -8.72 11.79 5.01
N SER A 100 -8.59 12.22 3.75
CA SER A 100 -9.63 13.02 3.08
C SER A 100 -10.87 12.22 2.72
N VAL A 101 -10.72 10.97 2.26
CA VAL A 101 -11.84 10.15 1.78
C VAL A 101 -12.78 9.71 2.90
N PRO A 102 -12.31 9.25 4.09
CA PRO A 102 -13.23 8.95 5.19
C PRO A 102 -14.05 10.17 5.62
N ILE A 103 -13.44 11.36 5.64
CA ILE A 103 -14.09 12.60 6.10
C ILE A 103 -15.09 13.12 5.05
N MET A 104 -14.73 13.09 3.77
CA MET A 104 -15.55 13.68 2.69
C MET A 104 -16.59 12.71 2.13
N LEU A 105 -16.25 11.43 2.02
CA LEU A 105 -17.05 10.41 1.34
C LEU A 105 -17.61 9.34 2.29
N GLY A 106 -17.25 9.38 3.58
CA GLY A 106 -17.76 8.43 4.58
C GLY A 106 -17.22 7.00 4.42
N VAL A 107 -16.17 6.80 3.63
CA VAL A 107 -15.56 5.47 3.41
C VAL A 107 -14.52 5.23 4.49
N TRP A 108 -14.96 4.68 5.62
CA TRP A 108 -14.10 4.42 6.79
C TRP A 108 -12.99 3.39 6.53
N ALA A 109 -13.12 2.56 5.49
CA ALA A 109 -12.10 1.60 5.08
C ALA A 109 -10.77 2.28 4.70
N ASP A 110 -10.80 3.55 4.25
CA ASP A 110 -9.60 4.31 3.90
C ASP A 110 -8.73 4.70 5.12
N LEU A 111 -9.21 4.50 6.35
CA LEU A 111 -8.34 4.58 7.52
C LEU A 111 -7.25 3.49 7.51
N LEU A 112 -7.54 2.32 6.92
CA LEU A 112 -6.52 1.27 6.72
C LEU A 112 -5.44 1.75 5.73
N LEU A 113 -5.83 2.53 4.73
CA LEU A 113 -4.90 3.17 3.79
C LEU A 113 -3.98 4.15 4.53
N LEU A 114 -4.53 4.97 5.43
CA LEU A 114 -3.73 5.88 6.25
C LEU A 114 -2.73 5.13 7.13
N VAL A 115 -3.16 4.05 7.80
CA VAL A 115 -2.27 3.20 8.62
C VAL A 115 -1.14 2.60 7.78
N SER A 116 -1.45 2.10 6.57
CA SER A 116 -0.44 1.58 5.65
C SER A 116 0.58 2.64 5.23
N GLY A 117 0.13 3.87 4.96
CA GLY A 117 0.97 5.00 4.58
C GLY A 117 1.92 5.44 5.70
N ILE A 118 1.42 5.56 6.93
CA ILE A 118 2.23 5.92 8.11
C ILE A 118 3.30 4.85 8.37
N TYR A 119 2.92 3.58 8.32
CA TYR A 119 3.87 2.49 8.54
C TYR A 119 4.92 2.41 7.43
N GLY A 120 4.50 2.56 6.17
CA GLY A 120 5.39 2.68 5.02
C GLY A 120 6.40 3.82 5.23
N LEU A 121 5.94 5.00 5.61
CA LEU A 121 6.80 6.15 5.88
C LEU A 121 7.82 5.87 6.98
N ASN A 122 7.42 5.24 8.09
CA ASN A 122 8.33 4.84 9.15
C ASN A 122 9.44 3.90 8.65
N ILE A 123 9.08 2.91 7.83
CA ILE A 123 10.05 2.00 7.21
C ILE A 123 10.98 2.73 6.24
N LEU A 124 10.44 3.63 5.42
CA LEU A 124 11.20 4.44 4.47
C LEU A 124 12.25 5.30 5.20
N ILE A 125 11.87 5.96 6.28
CA ILE A 125 12.77 6.81 7.09
C ILE A 125 13.86 5.95 7.74
N LYS A 126 13.47 4.84 8.40
CA LYS A 126 14.43 3.93 9.07
C LYS A 126 15.45 3.33 8.11
N ASN A 127 15.05 3.02 6.88
CA ASN A 127 15.89 2.34 5.89
C ASN A 127 16.37 3.28 4.78
N TRP A 128 16.23 4.60 4.94
CA TRP A 128 16.47 5.60 3.88
C TRP A 128 17.86 5.48 3.23
N LYS A 129 18.89 5.17 4.02
CA LYS A 129 20.29 5.00 3.58
C LYS A 129 20.57 3.65 2.92
N LEU A 130 19.71 2.65 3.16
CA LEU A 130 19.85 1.27 2.67
C LEU A 130 19.03 1.05 1.39
N ILE A 131 17.89 1.74 1.27
CA ILE A 131 17.03 1.60 0.10
C ILE A 131 17.77 2.08 -1.15
N GLY A 132 17.72 1.30 -2.23
CA GLY A 132 18.30 1.67 -3.53
C GLY A 132 19.83 1.69 -3.58
N LYS A 133 20.53 1.24 -2.54
CA LYS A 133 21.93 0.80 -2.67
C LYS A 133 21.92 -0.61 -3.27
N VAL A 134 21.88 -0.66 -4.59
CA VAL A 134 22.25 -1.84 -5.39
C VAL A 134 23.58 -1.51 -6.03
#